data_AF-Q1Q457-F1
#
_entry.id   AF-Q1Q457-F1
#
_cell.length_a   1.000
_cell.length_b   1.000
_cell.length_c   1.000
_cell.angle_alpha   90.00
_cell.angle_beta   90.00
_cell.angle_gamma   90.00
#
_symmetry.space_group_name_H-M   'P 1'
#
loop_
_entity.id
_entity.type
_entity.pdbx_description
1 polymer ?
#
loop_
_entity_poly.entity_id
_entity_poly.type
_entity_poly.pdbx_seq_one_letter_code
_entity_poly.pdbx_strand_id
1 'polypeptide(L)'
;MGEWNMVRIGDVLKEVSREKRLDPNTKYRLLGVKWYGKGVFLREEKYGNEIKATKLYEVKQRDFIYNRLFAWKSSFAVIPDEFDGCLVSNEFPLFTCVESKLLPEFLLSGMLLPENITAINNLSGGMSSVSRKRFKEKDFLNFKIPQYGILTQSRICQKLKTISELSADQDLESAHQISLIKQLRRRILQEAIEGKLTAKWRKQHPDLISGENHASKLLEKIKVEKGRLTKLTKSMKKKKALPPISEEEKPFDLPEGWVWVSAEGCKLKCSLWI
;
A
#
# COMPACT_ATOMS: atom_id res chain seq x y z
N MET A 1 -35.83 -9.10 -11.26
CA MET A 1 -34.50 -9.14 -11.89
C MET A 1 -34.50 -10.37 -12.77
N GLY A 2 -34.35 -10.21 -14.09
CA GLY A 2 -34.44 -11.35 -15.00
C GLY A 2 -33.36 -12.40 -14.71
N GLU A 3 -33.67 -13.68 -14.97
CA GLU A 3 -32.66 -14.75 -14.94
C GLU A 3 -31.56 -14.42 -15.95
N TRP A 4 -30.34 -14.29 -15.45
CA TRP A 4 -29.18 -14.10 -16.31
C TRP A 4 -28.89 -15.41 -17.01
N ASN A 5 -28.82 -15.40 -18.34
CA ASN A 5 -28.30 -16.55 -19.06
C ASN A 5 -26.80 -16.67 -18.75
N MET A 6 -26.38 -17.81 -18.22
CA MET A 6 -25.02 -18.05 -17.75
C MET A 6 -24.36 -19.11 -18.64
N VAL A 7 -23.12 -18.88 -19.03
CA VAL A 7 -22.31 -19.83 -19.81
C VAL A 7 -21.10 -20.25 -19.00
N ARG A 8 -20.71 -21.53 -19.11
CA ARG A 8 -19.48 -22.04 -18.50
C ARG A 8 -18.28 -21.51 -19.29
N ILE A 9 -17.24 -21.06 -18.59
CA ILE A 9 -16.04 -20.48 -19.23
C ILE A 9 -15.43 -21.48 -20.23
N GLY A 10 -15.36 -22.76 -19.90
CA GLY A 10 -14.83 -23.79 -20.79
C GLY A 10 -15.57 -23.95 -22.13
N ASP A 11 -16.80 -23.45 -22.28
CA ASP A 11 -17.57 -23.55 -23.53
C ASP A 11 -17.30 -22.37 -24.50
N VAL A 12 -16.63 -21.32 -24.00
CA VAL A 12 -16.38 -20.06 -24.72
C VAL A 12 -14.89 -19.71 -24.79
N LEU A 13 -14.03 -20.61 -24.34
CA LEU A 13 -12.61 -20.38 -24.15
C LEU A 13 -11.82 -21.67 -24.39
N LYS A 14 -10.65 -21.56 -25.01
CA LYS A 14 -9.80 -22.70 -25.38
C LYS A 14 -8.49 -22.65 -24.59
N GLU A 15 -8.16 -23.73 -23.90
CA GLU A 15 -6.83 -23.88 -23.30
C GLU A 15 -5.77 -24.03 -24.39
N VAL A 16 -4.66 -23.32 -24.23
CA VAL A 16 -3.57 -23.26 -25.19
C VAL A 16 -2.27 -23.65 -24.53
N SER A 17 -1.54 -24.56 -25.19
CA SER A 17 -0.20 -24.99 -24.79
C SER A 17 0.74 -24.80 -25.97
N ARG A 18 1.59 -23.77 -25.90
CA ARG A 18 2.60 -23.44 -26.92
C ARG A 18 4.00 -23.63 -26.34
N GLU A 19 4.34 -24.88 -26.04
CA GLU A 19 5.64 -25.22 -25.45
C GLU A 19 6.78 -24.76 -26.38
N LYS A 20 7.75 -24.03 -25.83
CA LYS A 20 8.88 -23.47 -26.57
C LYS A 20 10.17 -24.17 -26.16
N ARG A 21 10.88 -24.74 -27.14
CA ARG A 21 12.26 -25.19 -26.96
C ARG A 21 13.19 -23.99 -26.99
N LEU A 22 14.08 -23.90 -26.01
CA LEU A 22 14.99 -22.78 -25.86
C LEU A 22 16.28 -23.05 -26.63
N ASP A 23 16.69 -22.05 -27.41
CA ASP A 23 18.01 -21.98 -28.00
C ASP A 23 18.99 -21.37 -26.98
N PRO A 24 20.15 -22.00 -26.70
CA PRO A 24 21.10 -21.53 -25.69
C PRO A 24 21.58 -20.09 -25.85
N ASN A 25 21.68 -19.60 -27.10
CA ASN A 25 22.25 -18.30 -27.45
C ASN A 25 21.17 -17.23 -27.70
N THR A 26 19.90 -17.60 -27.62
CA THR A 26 18.78 -16.68 -27.78
C THR A 26 18.36 -16.12 -26.44
N LYS A 27 18.14 -14.80 -26.39
CA LYS A 27 17.64 -14.11 -25.20
C LYS A 27 16.11 -14.15 -25.17
N TYR A 28 15.55 -14.60 -24.06
CA TYR A 28 14.12 -14.74 -23.84
C TYR A 28 13.63 -13.81 -22.73
N ARG A 29 12.41 -13.29 -22.92
CA ARG A 29 11.69 -12.44 -21.96
C ARG A 29 10.71 -13.31 -21.17
N LEU A 30 10.91 -13.41 -19.85
CA LEU A 30 10.04 -14.20 -18.97
C LEU A 30 9.04 -13.29 -18.26
N LEU A 31 7.76 -13.66 -18.30
CA LEU A 31 6.70 -12.88 -17.64
C LEU A 31 6.33 -13.43 -16.27
N GLY A 32 5.80 -12.52 -15.46
CA GLY A 32 4.96 -12.84 -14.30
C GLY A 32 3.60 -12.17 -14.41
N VAL A 33 2.66 -12.61 -13.58
CA VAL A 33 1.35 -11.97 -13.42
C VAL A 33 1.33 -11.30 -12.05
N LYS A 34 1.00 -10.01 -11.99
CA LYS A 34 0.88 -9.28 -10.71
C LYS A 34 -0.32 -9.80 -9.92
N TRP A 35 -0.35 -9.50 -8.63
CA TRP A 35 -1.55 -9.69 -7.82
C TRP A 35 -2.59 -8.60 -8.13
N TYR A 36 -3.83 -8.82 -7.66
CA TYR A 36 -4.90 -7.82 -7.65
C TYR A 36 -5.28 -7.31 -9.05
N GLY A 37 -5.20 -8.17 -10.07
CA GLY A 37 -5.58 -7.83 -11.45
C GLY A 37 -4.70 -6.76 -12.11
N LYS A 38 -3.49 -6.51 -11.61
CA LYS A 38 -2.61 -5.43 -12.12
C LYS A 38 -1.84 -5.79 -13.40
N GLY A 39 -2.30 -6.79 -14.14
CA GLY A 39 -1.72 -7.21 -15.42
C GLY A 39 -0.44 -8.04 -15.28
N VAL A 40 0.22 -8.24 -16.42
CA VAL A 40 1.51 -8.91 -16.51
C VAL A 40 2.68 -7.94 -16.34
N PHE A 41 3.88 -8.48 -16.12
CA PHE A 41 5.12 -7.71 -16.09
C PHE A 41 6.29 -8.56 -16.59
N LEU A 42 7.30 -7.89 -17.12
CA LEU A 42 8.59 -8.51 -17.41
C LEU A 42 9.30 -8.86 -16.09
N ARG A 43 9.44 -10.15 -15.80
CA ARG A 43 10.08 -10.63 -14.59
C ARG A 43 11.60 -10.63 -14.73
N GLU A 44 12.09 -11.18 -15.84
CA GLU A 44 13.52 -11.34 -16.10
C GLU A 44 13.74 -11.54 -17.61
N GLU A 45 14.93 -11.20 -18.07
CA GLU A 45 15.40 -11.56 -19.40
C GLU A 45 16.67 -12.40 -19.27
N LYS A 46 16.68 -13.55 -19.93
CA LYS A 46 17.76 -14.54 -19.79
C LYS A 46 18.06 -15.22 -21.11
N TYR A 47 19.31 -15.62 -21.29
CA TYR A 47 19.68 -16.52 -22.38
C TYR A 47 19.12 -17.92 -22.12
N GLY A 48 18.86 -18.69 -23.19
CA GLY A 48 18.28 -20.02 -23.07
C GLY A 48 19.08 -20.95 -22.14
N ASN A 49 20.40 -20.84 -22.12
CA ASN A 49 21.30 -21.61 -21.24
C ASN A 49 21.21 -21.22 -19.75
N GLU A 50 20.72 -20.03 -19.41
CA GLU A 50 20.56 -19.55 -18.05
C GLU A 50 19.20 -19.97 -17.43
N ILE A 51 18.28 -20.47 -18.25
CA ILE A 51 16.93 -20.84 -17.84
C ILE A 51 16.91 -22.31 -17.41
N LYS A 52 16.70 -22.55 -16.11
CA LYS A 52 16.63 -23.89 -15.53
C LYS A 52 15.28 -24.59 -15.72
N ALA A 53 14.25 -23.87 -16.18
CA ALA A 53 12.92 -24.44 -16.35
C ALA A 53 12.90 -25.43 -17.52
N THR A 54 12.34 -26.62 -17.29
CA THR A 54 12.24 -27.67 -18.32
C THR A 54 11.21 -27.36 -19.40
N LYS A 55 10.16 -26.62 -19.03
CA LYS A 55 9.06 -26.24 -19.93
C LYS A 55 8.71 -24.77 -19.77
N LEU A 56 8.76 -24.06 -20.88
CA LEU A 56 8.25 -22.70 -21.03
C LEU A 56 7.22 -22.68 -22.15
N TYR A 57 6.26 -21.77 -22.03
CA TYR A 57 5.16 -21.61 -22.98
C TYR A 57 5.15 -20.19 -23.51
N GLU A 58 5.04 -20.06 -24.83
CA GLU A 58 4.94 -18.77 -25.50
C GLU A 58 3.54 -18.18 -25.28
N VAL A 59 3.47 -16.90 -24.93
CA VAL A 59 2.22 -16.12 -24.81
C VAL A 59 1.93 -15.37 -26.11
N LYS A 60 0.65 -15.14 -26.43
CA LYS A 60 0.24 -14.24 -27.51
C LYS A 60 -0.65 -13.14 -26.97
N GLN A 61 -0.68 -12.02 -27.69
CA GLN A 61 -1.58 -10.91 -27.41
C GLN A 61 -3.02 -11.41 -27.26
N ARG A 62 -3.76 -10.78 -26.34
CA ARG A 62 -5.16 -11.09 -25.99
C ARG A 62 -5.40 -12.45 -25.32
N ASP A 63 -4.37 -13.28 -25.13
CA ASP A 63 -4.54 -14.47 -24.29
C ASP A 63 -4.88 -14.08 -22.86
N PHE A 64 -5.74 -14.88 -22.24
CA PHE A 64 -6.02 -14.82 -20.82
C PHE A 64 -5.05 -15.74 -20.07
N ILE A 65 -4.47 -15.22 -18.98
CA ILE A 65 -3.45 -15.89 -18.19
C ILE A 65 -3.77 -15.73 -16.70
N TYR A 66 -3.40 -16.73 -15.89
CA TYR A 66 -3.41 -16.58 -14.44
C TYR A 66 -2.24 -17.33 -13.79
N ASN A 67 -1.91 -17.00 -12.55
CA ASN A 67 -0.93 -17.78 -11.78
C ASN A 67 -1.64 -18.80 -10.90
N ARG A 68 -1.40 -20.11 -11.09
CA ARG A 68 -2.08 -21.14 -10.30
C ARG A 68 -1.86 -21.00 -8.80
N LEU A 69 -0.69 -20.53 -8.35
CA LEU A 69 -0.34 -20.38 -6.92
C LEU A 69 -0.96 -19.14 -6.27
N PHE A 70 -1.30 -18.13 -7.07
CA PHE A 70 -1.75 -16.83 -6.58
C PHE A 70 -3.08 -16.38 -7.19
N ALA A 71 -3.85 -17.29 -7.79
CA ALA A 71 -5.19 -17.00 -8.31
C ALA A 71 -6.11 -16.41 -7.22
N TRP A 72 -6.01 -16.90 -5.99
CA TRP A 72 -6.75 -16.37 -4.83
C TRP A 72 -6.34 -14.94 -4.43
N LYS A 73 -5.19 -14.45 -4.88
CA LYS A 73 -4.79 -13.03 -4.82
C LYS A 73 -5.11 -12.27 -6.10
N SER A 74 -6.09 -12.77 -6.86
CA SER A 74 -6.53 -12.18 -8.12
C SER A 74 -5.39 -12.05 -9.15
N SER A 75 -4.49 -13.02 -9.20
CA SER A 75 -3.38 -13.04 -10.17
C SER A 75 -3.86 -13.53 -11.53
N PHE A 76 -4.66 -12.69 -12.19
CA PHE A 76 -5.24 -12.86 -13.51
C PHE A 76 -4.84 -11.67 -14.40
N ALA A 77 -4.68 -11.90 -15.71
CA ALA A 77 -4.40 -10.85 -16.67
C ALA A 77 -4.83 -11.23 -18.09
N VAL A 78 -4.90 -10.21 -18.94
CA VAL A 78 -4.92 -10.34 -20.41
C VAL A 78 -3.54 -9.91 -20.90
N ILE A 79 -2.96 -10.63 -21.85
CA ILE A 79 -1.66 -10.30 -22.43
C ILE A 79 -1.80 -9.09 -23.37
N PRO A 80 -1.12 -7.97 -23.10
CA PRO A 80 -1.06 -6.84 -24.02
C PRO A 80 -0.05 -7.10 -25.15
N ASP A 81 -0.17 -6.33 -26.23
CA ASP A 81 0.64 -6.47 -27.45
C ASP A 81 2.16 -6.37 -27.18
N GLU A 82 2.57 -5.55 -26.21
CA GLU A 82 3.98 -5.36 -25.80
C GLU A 82 4.67 -6.64 -25.29
N PHE A 83 3.89 -7.65 -24.90
CA PHE A 83 4.36 -8.92 -24.38
C PHE A 83 4.08 -10.11 -25.29
N ASP A 84 3.63 -9.89 -26.54
CA ASP A 84 3.51 -10.97 -27.53
C ASP A 84 4.86 -11.70 -27.71
N GLY A 85 4.81 -13.04 -27.75
CA GLY A 85 6.00 -13.87 -27.94
C GLY A 85 6.88 -14.05 -26.70
N CYS A 86 6.56 -13.42 -25.57
CA CYS A 86 7.25 -13.68 -24.31
C CYS A 86 6.92 -15.08 -23.77
N LEU A 87 7.67 -15.53 -22.76
CA LEU A 87 7.54 -16.86 -22.21
C LEU A 87 7.07 -16.86 -20.76
N VAL A 88 6.31 -17.90 -20.38
CA VAL A 88 5.90 -18.17 -19.00
C VAL A 88 6.17 -19.63 -18.64
N SER A 89 6.31 -19.89 -17.34
CA SER A 89 6.48 -21.26 -16.85
C SER A 89 5.15 -22.03 -16.82
N ASN A 90 5.24 -23.33 -16.54
CA ASN A 90 4.07 -24.19 -16.37
C ASN A 90 3.12 -23.77 -15.23
N GLU A 91 3.48 -22.82 -14.36
CA GLU A 91 2.56 -22.29 -13.33
C GLU A 91 1.53 -21.30 -13.89
N PHE A 92 1.65 -20.91 -15.16
CA PHE A 92 0.74 -19.98 -15.82
C PHE A 92 -0.02 -20.65 -16.97
N PRO A 93 -1.28 -21.08 -16.79
CA PRO A 93 -2.06 -21.63 -17.88
C PRO A 93 -2.49 -20.51 -18.80
N LEU A 94 -2.60 -20.82 -20.09
CA LEU A 94 -2.91 -19.88 -21.15
C LEU A 94 -4.20 -20.28 -21.84
N PHE A 95 -4.95 -19.26 -22.23
CA PHE A 95 -6.30 -19.44 -22.72
C PHE A 95 -6.61 -18.42 -23.80
N THR A 96 -7.14 -18.86 -24.92
CA THR A 96 -7.62 -17.97 -25.98
C THR A 96 -9.14 -17.93 -25.95
N CYS A 97 -9.71 -16.73 -25.90
CA CYS A 97 -11.15 -16.54 -25.94
C CYS A 97 -11.68 -16.75 -27.37
N VAL A 98 -12.89 -17.31 -27.50
CA VAL A 98 -13.58 -17.32 -28.80
C VAL A 98 -14.13 -15.91 -29.04
N GLU A 99 -13.50 -15.16 -29.95
CA GLU A 99 -13.76 -13.71 -30.15
C GLU A 99 -15.23 -13.36 -30.41
N SER A 100 -15.99 -14.26 -31.05
CA SER A 100 -17.42 -14.07 -31.30
C SER A 100 -18.30 -14.28 -30.06
N LYS A 101 -17.76 -14.82 -28.98
CA LYS A 101 -18.50 -15.20 -27.76
C LYS A 101 -18.01 -14.46 -26.51
N LEU A 102 -16.72 -14.18 -26.38
CA LEU A 102 -16.13 -13.65 -25.15
C LEU A 102 -14.97 -12.70 -25.42
N LEU A 103 -15.03 -11.52 -24.80
CA LEU A 103 -13.91 -10.60 -24.69
C LEU A 103 -13.03 -10.97 -23.47
N PRO A 104 -11.69 -11.09 -23.62
CA PRO A 104 -10.77 -11.35 -22.52
C PRO A 104 -10.88 -10.33 -21.36
N GLU A 105 -11.13 -9.07 -21.68
CA GLU A 105 -11.26 -7.98 -20.70
C GLU A 105 -12.55 -8.11 -19.87
N PHE A 106 -13.62 -8.63 -20.50
CA PHE A 106 -14.87 -8.94 -19.82
C PHE A 106 -14.70 -10.13 -18.87
N LEU A 107 -14.02 -11.18 -19.34
CA LEU A 107 -13.63 -12.31 -18.50
C LEU A 107 -12.79 -11.86 -17.30
N LEU A 108 -11.75 -11.04 -17.54
CA LEU A 108 -10.91 -10.51 -16.46
C LEU A 108 -11.76 -9.76 -15.42
N SER A 109 -12.65 -8.88 -15.87
CA SER A 109 -13.56 -8.14 -14.99
C SER A 109 -14.42 -9.08 -14.14
N GLY A 110 -14.96 -10.15 -14.74
CA GLY A 110 -15.72 -11.18 -14.04
C GLY A 110 -14.88 -11.92 -13.00
N MET A 111 -13.67 -12.35 -13.34
CA MET A 111 -12.78 -13.06 -12.42
C MET A 111 -12.34 -12.21 -11.22
N LEU A 112 -12.33 -10.89 -11.36
CA LEU A 112 -11.98 -9.94 -10.30
C LEU A 112 -13.14 -9.60 -9.36
N LEU A 113 -14.36 -10.10 -9.61
CA LEU A 113 -15.49 -9.90 -8.70
C LEU A 113 -15.23 -10.53 -7.32
N PRO A 114 -15.59 -9.86 -6.20
CA PRO A 114 -15.34 -10.36 -4.85
C PRO A 114 -15.87 -11.77 -4.58
N GLU A 115 -17.04 -12.10 -5.12
CA GLU A 115 -17.69 -13.40 -4.97
C GLU A 115 -16.87 -14.49 -5.67
N ASN A 116 -16.36 -14.19 -6.88
CA ASN A 116 -15.51 -15.11 -7.63
C ASN A 116 -14.14 -15.28 -6.96
N ILE A 117 -13.53 -14.22 -6.44
CA ILE A 117 -12.27 -14.31 -5.69
C ILE A 117 -12.44 -15.15 -4.42
N THR A 118 -13.57 -14.98 -3.72
CA THR A 118 -13.92 -15.82 -2.56
C THR A 118 -14.04 -17.28 -2.95
N ALA A 119 -14.76 -17.58 -4.03
CA ALA A 119 -14.90 -18.93 -4.55
C ALA A 119 -13.56 -19.54 -4.97
N ILE A 120 -12.70 -18.78 -5.67
CA ILE A 120 -11.35 -19.21 -6.06
C ILE A 120 -10.51 -19.53 -4.83
N ASN A 121 -10.53 -18.70 -3.79
CA ASN A 121 -9.79 -18.95 -2.56
C ASN A 121 -10.23 -20.27 -1.88
N ASN A 122 -11.53 -20.56 -1.87
CA ASN A 122 -12.06 -21.80 -1.30
C ASN A 122 -11.70 -23.04 -2.14
N LEU A 123 -11.68 -22.90 -3.46
CA LEU A 123 -11.28 -23.97 -4.39
C LEU A 123 -9.76 -24.18 -4.45
N SER A 124 -8.96 -23.19 -4.03
CA SER A 124 -7.50 -23.25 -4.04
C SER A 124 -7.00 -24.14 -2.89
N GLY A 125 -6.54 -25.35 -3.23
CA GLY A 125 -6.08 -26.37 -2.27
C GLY A 125 -4.60 -26.78 -2.45
N GLY A 126 -4.04 -27.48 -1.46
CA GLY A 126 -2.68 -28.04 -1.50
C GLY A 126 -2.25 -28.69 -0.18
N MET A 127 -1.23 -29.56 -0.20
CA MET A 127 -0.73 -30.33 0.98
C MET A 127 -0.18 -29.47 2.13
N SER A 128 0.01 -28.16 1.93
CA SER A 128 0.53 -27.23 2.95
C SER A 128 -0.47 -26.09 3.11
N SER A 129 -0.98 -25.91 4.33
CA SER A 129 -2.14 -25.08 4.66
C SER A 129 -2.00 -23.58 4.37
N VAL A 130 -0.80 -23.08 4.04
CA VAL A 130 -0.53 -21.63 4.01
C VAL A 130 0.12 -21.10 2.72
N SER A 131 0.98 -21.84 2.00
CA SER A 131 1.82 -21.24 0.94
C SER A 131 1.73 -21.84 -0.47
N ARG A 132 1.12 -23.02 -0.65
CA ARG A 132 1.01 -23.71 -1.96
C ARG A 132 -0.43 -24.06 -2.32
N LYS A 133 -1.35 -23.12 -2.06
CA LYS A 133 -2.74 -23.24 -2.51
C LYS A 133 -2.77 -23.05 -4.02
N ARG A 134 -3.11 -24.10 -4.77
CA ARG A 134 -3.13 -24.09 -6.23
C ARG A 134 -4.57 -24.11 -6.73
N PHE A 135 -4.92 -23.16 -7.60
CA PHE A 135 -6.18 -23.14 -8.33
C PHE A 135 -6.01 -23.87 -9.67
N LYS A 136 -6.80 -24.92 -9.88
CA LYS A 136 -6.68 -25.80 -11.05
C LYS A 136 -7.54 -25.32 -12.21
N GLU A 137 -7.08 -25.61 -13.41
CA GLU A 137 -7.69 -25.24 -14.69
C GLU A 137 -9.08 -25.85 -14.82
N LYS A 138 -9.27 -27.09 -14.36
CA LYS A 138 -10.59 -27.73 -14.32
C LYS A 138 -11.61 -26.90 -13.52
N ASP A 139 -11.17 -26.27 -12.44
CA ASP A 139 -12.04 -25.49 -11.56
C ASP A 139 -12.29 -24.12 -12.20
N PHE A 140 -11.26 -23.49 -12.78
CA PHE A 140 -11.39 -22.28 -13.61
C PHE A 140 -12.39 -22.46 -14.75
N LEU A 141 -12.26 -23.52 -15.54
CA LEU A 141 -13.14 -23.81 -16.67
C LEU A 141 -14.58 -24.13 -16.24
N ASN A 142 -14.84 -24.44 -14.97
CA ASN A 142 -16.17 -24.68 -14.41
C ASN A 142 -16.89 -23.40 -13.96
N PHE A 143 -16.18 -22.27 -13.83
CA PHE A 143 -16.84 -21.00 -13.48
C PHE A 143 -17.86 -20.63 -14.56
N LYS A 144 -18.94 -20.00 -14.10
CA LYS A 144 -20.01 -19.49 -14.97
C LYS A 144 -19.93 -17.98 -15.03
N ILE A 145 -20.11 -17.44 -16.23
CA ILE A 145 -20.16 -16.00 -16.46
C ILE A 145 -21.45 -15.64 -17.21
N PRO A 146 -21.98 -14.42 -17.05
CA PRO A 146 -23.12 -13.97 -17.83
C PRO A 146 -22.82 -14.00 -19.33
N GLN A 147 -23.74 -14.56 -20.10
CA GLN A 147 -23.63 -14.63 -21.55
C GLN A 147 -24.24 -13.39 -22.19
N TYR A 148 -23.41 -12.39 -22.46
CA TYR A 148 -23.81 -11.20 -23.23
C TYR A 148 -23.25 -11.23 -24.65
N GLY A 149 -23.91 -10.53 -25.58
CA GLY A 149 -23.30 -10.25 -26.88
C GLY A 149 -22.04 -9.37 -26.76
N ILE A 150 -21.11 -9.50 -27.72
CA ILE A 150 -19.83 -8.80 -27.72
C ILE A 150 -19.96 -7.28 -27.59
N LEU A 151 -20.98 -6.67 -28.20
CA LEU A 151 -21.24 -5.23 -28.07
C LEU A 151 -21.57 -4.82 -26.63
N THR A 152 -22.37 -5.63 -25.93
CA THR A 152 -22.71 -5.39 -24.53
C THR A 152 -21.50 -5.60 -23.63
N GLN A 153 -20.71 -6.66 -23.86
CA GLN A 153 -19.46 -6.89 -23.13
C GLN A 153 -18.51 -5.69 -23.28
N SER A 154 -18.33 -5.20 -24.51
CA SER A 154 -17.49 -4.02 -24.81
C SER A 154 -17.96 -2.77 -24.05
N ARG A 155 -19.27 -2.49 -24.08
CA ARG A 155 -19.85 -1.36 -23.31
C ARG A 155 -19.61 -1.48 -21.82
N ILE A 156 -19.73 -2.68 -21.26
CA ILE A 156 -19.44 -2.93 -19.83
C ILE A 156 -17.97 -2.66 -19.54
N CYS A 157 -17.05 -3.22 -20.33
CA CYS A 157 -15.62 -3.01 -20.16
C CYS A 157 -15.22 -1.54 -20.28
N GLN A 158 -15.81 -0.80 -21.22
CA GLN A 158 -15.59 0.65 -21.36
C GLN A 158 -16.04 1.41 -20.12
N LYS A 159 -17.25 1.13 -19.60
CA LYS A 159 -17.74 1.77 -18.37
C LYS A 159 -16.85 1.46 -17.17
N LEU A 160 -16.44 0.20 -17.00
CA LEU A 160 -15.53 -0.21 -15.91
C LEU A 160 -14.19 0.50 -16.02
N LYS A 161 -13.64 0.62 -17.23
CA LYS A 161 -12.41 1.35 -17.49
C LYS A 161 -12.54 2.82 -17.09
N THR A 162 -13.57 3.53 -17.55
CA THR A 162 -13.81 4.92 -17.19
C THR A 162 -13.96 5.12 -15.68
N ILE A 163 -14.69 4.22 -14.99
CA ILE A 163 -14.81 4.26 -13.53
C ILE A 163 -13.44 4.08 -12.87
N SER A 164 -12.64 3.12 -13.34
CA SER A 164 -11.31 2.84 -12.76
C SER A 164 -10.33 4.00 -12.95
N GLU A 165 -10.40 4.70 -14.08
CA GLU A 165 -9.58 5.89 -14.35
C GLU A 165 -9.97 7.05 -13.43
N LEU A 166 -11.27 7.33 -13.30
CA LEU A 166 -11.78 8.35 -12.38
C LEU A 166 -11.41 8.07 -10.91
N SER A 167 -11.45 6.80 -10.48
CA SER A 167 -11.05 6.43 -9.11
C SER A 167 -9.55 6.59 -8.87
N ALA A 168 -8.69 6.35 -9.87
CA ALA A 168 -7.25 6.51 -9.73
C ALA A 168 -6.85 7.97 -9.45
N ASP A 169 -7.53 8.92 -10.09
CA ASP A 169 -7.32 10.36 -9.85
C ASP A 169 -7.71 10.75 -8.41
N GLN A 170 -8.81 10.17 -7.90
CA GLN A 170 -9.26 10.41 -6.51
C GLN A 170 -8.29 9.84 -5.47
N ASP A 171 -7.66 8.68 -5.74
CA ASP A 171 -6.67 8.08 -4.85
C ASP A 171 -5.40 8.95 -4.74
N LEU A 172 -4.95 9.52 -5.87
CA LEU A 172 -3.83 10.45 -5.91
C LEU A 172 -4.12 11.72 -5.11
N GLU A 173 -5.31 12.31 -5.29
CA GLU A 173 -5.73 13.49 -4.54
C GLU A 173 -5.82 13.18 -3.04
N SER A 174 -6.40 12.04 -2.67
CA SER A 174 -6.49 11.61 -1.26
C SER A 174 -5.11 11.45 -0.62
N ALA A 175 -4.15 10.86 -1.34
CA ALA A 175 -2.77 10.74 -0.87
C ALA A 175 -2.10 12.13 -0.70
N HIS A 176 -2.37 13.05 -1.61
CA HIS A 176 -1.89 14.44 -1.52
C HIS A 176 -2.47 15.15 -0.29
N GLN A 177 -3.77 15.04 -0.06
CA GLN A 177 -4.44 15.63 1.12
C GLN A 177 -3.89 15.09 2.43
N ILE A 178 -3.64 13.78 2.52
CA ILE A 178 -2.99 13.17 3.70
C ILE A 178 -1.60 13.76 3.94
N SER A 179 -0.84 14.04 2.87
CA SER A 179 0.47 14.71 2.96
C SER A 179 0.34 16.14 3.48
N LEU A 180 -0.59 16.93 2.93
CA LEU A 180 -0.86 18.29 3.37
C LEU A 180 -1.27 18.36 4.85
N ILE A 181 -2.16 17.47 5.29
CA ILE A 181 -2.55 17.38 6.71
C ILE A 181 -1.35 17.08 7.60
N LYS A 182 -0.44 16.19 7.18
CA LYS A 182 0.79 15.91 7.93
C LYS A 182 1.69 17.15 8.01
N GLN A 183 1.82 17.91 6.92
CA GLN A 183 2.62 19.14 6.91
C GLN A 183 2.00 20.22 7.80
N LEU A 184 0.67 20.42 7.71
CA LEU A 184 -0.06 21.37 8.54
C LEU A 184 0.08 21.02 10.03
N ARG A 185 -0.08 19.75 10.40
CA ARG A 185 0.13 19.29 11.79
C ARG A 185 1.54 19.61 12.28
N ARG A 186 2.57 19.36 11.46
CA ARG A 186 3.97 19.71 11.80
C ARG A 186 4.13 21.21 12.00
N ARG A 187 3.56 22.04 11.12
CA ARG A 187 3.60 23.51 11.23
C ARG A 187 2.89 24.01 12.49
N ILE A 188 1.68 23.53 12.76
CA ILE A 188 0.93 23.89 13.97
C ILE A 188 1.70 23.49 15.23
N LEU A 189 2.26 22.28 15.28
CA LEU A 189 3.07 21.84 16.42
C LEU A 189 4.33 22.69 16.58
N GLN A 190 5.00 23.02 15.48
CA GLN A 190 6.17 23.90 15.52
C GLN A 190 5.81 25.29 16.04
N GLU A 191 4.73 25.90 15.54
CA GLU A 191 4.26 27.21 15.98
C GLU A 191 3.77 27.20 17.43
N ALA A 192 3.15 26.09 17.87
CA ALA A 192 2.74 25.90 19.27
C ALA A 192 3.97 25.81 20.18
N ILE A 193 4.98 25.02 19.79
CA ILE A 193 6.23 24.88 20.52
C ILE A 193 6.92 26.25 20.60
N GLU A 194 7.09 26.95 19.49
CA GLU A 194 7.66 28.31 19.42
C GLU A 194 6.81 29.36 20.17
N GLY A 195 5.59 29.03 20.58
CA GLY A 195 4.68 29.93 21.27
C GLY A 195 4.13 31.03 20.37
N LYS A 196 4.22 30.88 19.05
CA LYS A 196 3.66 31.82 18.06
C LYS A 196 2.14 31.85 18.14
N LEU A 197 1.51 30.69 18.38
CA LEU A 197 0.04 30.59 18.52
C LEU A 197 -0.50 31.38 19.71
N THR A 198 0.28 31.53 20.78
CA THR A 198 -0.13 32.27 21.99
C THR A 198 0.41 33.70 22.03
N ALA A 199 1.10 34.17 20.98
CA ALA A 199 1.75 35.48 20.98
C ALA A 199 0.78 36.65 21.20
N LYS A 200 -0.42 36.60 20.60
CA LYS A 200 -1.45 37.64 20.81
C LYS A 200 -1.97 37.62 22.25
N TRP A 201 -2.27 36.44 22.78
CA TRP A 201 -2.76 36.27 24.15
C TRP A 201 -1.74 36.78 25.18
N ARG A 202 -0.46 36.44 25.01
CA ARG A 202 0.63 36.89 25.92
C ARG A 202 0.78 38.40 25.96
N LYS A 203 0.56 39.09 24.82
CA LYS A 203 0.56 40.56 24.77
C LYS A 203 -0.63 41.19 25.51
N GLN A 204 -1.75 40.48 25.58
CA GLN A 204 -2.98 40.97 26.24
C GLN A 204 -3.00 40.67 27.74
N HIS A 205 -2.19 39.71 28.20
CA HIS A 205 -2.12 39.27 29.60
C HIS A 205 -0.67 39.27 30.15
N PRO A 206 0.02 40.43 30.17
CA PRO A 206 1.42 40.50 30.60
C PRO A 206 1.62 40.22 32.10
N ASP A 207 0.60 40.47 32.92
CA ASP A 207 0.55 40.21 34.36
C ASP A 207 0.58 38.72 34.71
N LEU A 208 0.05 37.86 33.83
CA LEU A 208 -0.01 36.40 34.03
C LEU A 208 1.27 35.67 33.62
N ILE A 209 2.24 36.35 32.99
CA ILE A 209 3.49 35.76 32.49
C ILE A 209 4.75 36.40 33.08
N SER A 210 4.60 37.49 33.83
CA SER A 210 5.69 38.25 34.45
C SER A 210 5.69 38.12 35.98
N GLY A 211 6.75 38.59 36.62
CA GLY A 211 6.87 38.59 38.10
C GLY A 211 6.85 37.19 38.71
N GLU A 212 5.91 36.93 39.62
CA GLU A 212 5.77 35.64 40.32
C GLU A 212 5.33 34.50 39.39
N ASN A 213 4.66 34.82 38.29
CA ASN A 213 4.16 33.87 37.30
C ASN A 213 5.20 33.56 36.21
N HIS A 214 6.41 34.12 36.30
CA HIS A 214 7.49 33.83 35.36
C HIS A 214 8.01 32.39 35.56
N ALA A 215 8.30 31.65 34.47
CA ALA A 215 8.70 30.25 34.57
C ALA A 215 9.97 30.01 35.41
N SER A 216 10.89 30.97 35.48
CA SER A 216 12.07 30.87 36.37
C SER A 216 11.69 30.77 37.86
N LYS A 217 10.68 31.52 38.31
CA LYS A 217 10.18 31.48 39.70
C LYS A 217 9.46 30.18 40.01
N LEU A 218 8.71 29.64 39.06
CA LEU A 218 8.13 28.31 39.21
C LEU A 218 9.22 27.23 39.28
N LEU A 219 10.28 27.32 38.46
CA LEU A 219 11.41 26.38 38.52
C LEU A 219 12.15 26.44 39.85
N GLU A 220 12.30 27.64 40.45
CA GLU A 220 12.82 27.80 41.81
C GLU A 220 11.92 27.06 42.82
N LYS A 221 10.60 27.29 42.79
CA LYS A 221 9.61 26.60 43.64
C LYS A 221 9.68 25.07 43.48
N ILE A 222 9.76 24.57 42.25
CA ILE A 222 9.87 23.13 41.95
C ILE A 222 11.19 22.54 42.47
N LYS A 223 12.33 23.26 42.33
CA LYS A 223 13.63 22.81 42.86
C LYS A 223 13.60 22.71 44.38
N VAL A 224 13.02 23.70 45.06
CA VAL A 224 12.85 23.72 46.52
C VAL A 224 12.00 22.54 46.98
N GLU A 225 10.83 22.34 46.35
CA GLU A 225 9.89 21.28 46.73
C GLU A 225 10.46 19.87 46.45
N LYS A 226 11.15 19.69 45.31
CA LYS A 226 11.86 18.44 45.01
C LYS A 226 13.01 18.19 46.00
N GLY A 227 13.70 19.24 46.44
CA GLY A 227 14.70 19.19 47.50
C GLY A 227 14.11 18.78 48.86
N ARG A 228 12.89 19.22 49.18
CA ARG A 228 12.13 18.80 50.37
C ARG A 228 11.75 17.32 50.30
N LEU A 229 11.19 16.88 49.17
CA LEU A 229 10.73 15.51 48.95
C LEU A 229 11.88 14.48 48.99
N THR A 230 13.01 14.81 48.36
CA THR A 230 14.22 13.95 48.40
C THR A 230 14.83 13.81 49.80
N LYS A 231 14.59 14.76 50.71
CA LYS A 231 14.97 14.66 52.13
C LYS A 231 13.99 13.78 52.93
N LEU A 232 12.69 13.82 52.61
CA LEU A 232 11.65 13.03 53.30
C LEU A 232 11.60 11.56 52.88
N THR A 233 12.01 11.21 51.65
CA THR A 233 11.93 9.83 51.13
C THR A 233 13.31 9.28 50.75
N LYS A 234 13.85 8.36 51.56
CA LYS A 234 15.14 7.66 51.35
C LYS A 234 15.23 6.88 50.01
N SER A 235 14.11 6.65 49.33
CA SER A 235 14.00 5.91 48.06
C SER A 235 14.32 6.76 46.81
N MET A 236 14.21 8.10 46.88
CA MET A 236 14.51 8.96 45.72
C MET A 236 16.00 9.33 45.67
N LYS A 237 16.76 8.71 44.75
CA LYS A 237 18.17 9.03 44.50
C LYS A 237 18.34 10.50 44.09
N LYS A 238 19.32 11.21 44.69
CA LYS A 238 19.76 12.55 44.23
C LYS A 238 20.23 12.43 42.77
N LYS A 239 19.46 13.00 41.84
CA LYS A 239 19.86 13.13 40.43
C LYS A 239 20.97 14.20 40.31
N LYS A 240 22.01 13.91 39.53
CA LYS A 240 23.13 14.84 39.25
C LYS A 240 22.57 16.12 38.62
N ALA A 241 23.10 17.29 39.00
CA ALA A 241 22.72 18.55 38.37
C ALA A 241 23.06 18.48 36.87
N LEU A 242 22.06 18.70 36.02
CA LEU A 242 22.24 18.70 34.57
C LEU A 242 23.05 19.96 34.18
N PRO A 243 23.93 19.86 33.17
CA PRO A 243 24.70 21.00 32.71
C PRO A 243 23.78 22.13 32.20
N PRO A 244 24.20 23.40 32.34
CA PRO A 244 23.49 24.53 31.74
C PRO A 244 23.43 24.38 30.22
N ILE A 245 22.29 24.76 29.63
CA ILE A 245 22.08 24.72 28.18
C ILE A 245 22.84 25.89 27.55
N SER A 246 23.74 25.63 26.60
CA SER A 246 24.47 26.67 25.86
C SER A 246 23.57 27.41 24.85
N GLU A 247 23.95 28.61 24.42
CA GLU A 247 23.18 29.40 23.43
C GLU A 247 23.13 28.72 22.05
N GLU A 248 24.23 28.08 21.64
CA GLU A 248 24.36 27.31 20.39
C GLU A 248 23.40 26.09 20.34
N GLU A 249 22.91 25.67 21.49
CA GLU A 249 22.07 24.50 21.67
C GLU A 249 20.56 24.80 21.64
N LYS A 250 20.18 26.08 21.45
CA LYS A 250 18.79 26.56 21.41
C LYS A 250 18.29 26.65 19.95
N PRO A 251 17.31 25.83 19.53
CA PRO A 251 16.88 25.81 18.12
C PRO A 251 16.17 27.07 17.62
N PHE A 252 15.62 27.90 18.52
CA PHE A 252 14.92 29.15 18.23
C PHE A 252 14.77 29.97 19.53
N ASP A 253 14.35 31.22 19.39
CA ASP A 253 14.07 32.14 20.50
C ASP A 253 12.77 31.79 21.25
N LEU A 254 12.81 31.94 22.58
CA LEU A 254 11.64 31.70 23.41
C LEU A 254 10.77 32.96 23.60
N PRO A 255 9.45 32.76 23.68
CA PRO A 255 8.51 33.67 24.34
C PRO A 255 9.00 34.28 25.66
N GLU A 256 8.65 35.54 25.91
CA GLU A 256 8.72 36.14 27.24
C GLU A 256 7.93 35.29 28.26
N GLY A 257 8.49 35.08 29.45
CA GLY A 257 7.94 34.21 30.47
C GLY A 257 8.39 32.75 30.42
N TRP A 258 9.07 32.30 29.34
CA TRP A 258 9.45 30.90 29.13
C TRP A 258 10.94 30.67 29.36
N VAL A 259 11.30 29.47 29.83
CA VAL A 259 12.69 29.10 30.09
C VAL A 259 12.98 27.69 29.57
N TRP A 260 14.16 27.51 28.96
CA TRP A 260 14.67 26.21 28.55
C TRP A 260 15.14 25.41 29.78
N VAL A 261 14.74 24.14 29.85
CA VAL A 261 15.21 23.24 30.91
C VAL A 261 15.70 21.91 30.34
N SER A 262 16.78 21.40 30.92
CA SER A 262 17.31 20.08 30.61
C SER A 262 16.61 19.05 31.48
N ALA A 263 16.09 17.98 30.89
CA ALA A 263 15.62 16.78 31.58
C ALA A 263 16.51 15.60 31.17
N GLU A 264 16.65 14.57 32.02
CA GLU A 264 17.55 13.43 31.77
C GLU A 264 17.30 12.81 30.38
N GLY A 265 18.17 13.13 29.42
CA GLY A 265 18.11 12.66 28.04
C GLY A 265 17.27 13.48 27.04
N CYS A 266 16.56 14.54 27.44
CA CYS A 266 15.72 15.37 26.55
C CYS A 266 15.64 16.85 26.99
N LYS A 267 15.66 17.78 26.03
CA LYS A 267 15.43 19.22 26.27
C LYS A 267 13.93 19.50 26.25
N LEU A 268 13.39 20.11 27.31
CA LEU A 268 11.97 20.46 27.42
C LEU A 268 11.81 21.96 27.64
N LYS A 269 10.68 22.50 27.22
CA LYS A 269 10.27 23.88 27.55
C LYS A 269 9.30 23.84 28.71
N CYS A 270 9.45 24.77 29.65
CA CYS A 270 8.49 24.96 30.72
C CYS A 270 7.71 26.26 30.47
N SER A 271 6.39 26.14 30.31
CA SER A 271 5.45 27.25 30.24
C SER A 271 4.49 27.14 31.43
N LEU A 272 4.14 28.26 32.07
CA LEU A 272 3.00 28.26 32.98
C LEU A 272 1.72 28.17 32.15
N TRP A 273 0.96 27.10 32.33
CA TRP A 273 -0.47 27.09 32.09
C TRP A 273 -1.12 27.36 33.45
N ILE A 274 -1.60 28.58 33.66
CA ILE A 274 -2.56 28.92 34.72
C ILE A 274 -3.93 28.94 34.05
#